data_AF-A0A7D8YKZ9-F1
#
_entry.id   AF-A0A7D8YKZ9-F1
#
_cell.length_a   1.000
_cell.length_b   1.000
_cell.length_c   1.000
_cell.angle_alpha   90.00
_cell.angle_beta   90.00
_cell.angle_gamma   90.00
#
_symmetry.space_group_name_H-M   'P 1'
#
loop_
_entity.id
_entity.type
_entity.pdbx_description
1 polymer ?
#
loop_
_entity_poly.entity_id
_entity_poly.type
_entity_poly.pdbx_seq_one_letter_code
_entity_poly.pdbx_strand_id
1 'polypeptide(L)'
;MFVALAFVAFCHHASYSQERRPSFGERQLEQLIDDRPSMRNVIPVGHPIRLWVVEKFERGALGDRVYWDHHEPIHGAEHVDATPSVLRITRDQDVTGRDKWAMLVFELINFEASAHRRDLERKAIRNEIGRTEFAMDHMRLEVDALRQSQVFFRDHPIPGSMPAIDSFYFSLLGTNTEFGAYLSFLESREAHEYSPLKYFGERYDSLRSWTDYQSNVSR
;
A
#
# COMPACT_ATOMS: atom_id res chain seq x y z
N MET A 1 30.99 68.39 -23.06
CA MET A 1 29.76 67.65 -22.72
C MET A 1 29.91 66.25 -23.31
N PHE A 2 30.35 65.28 -22.50
CA PHE A 2 30.58 63.88 -22.93
C PHE A 2 29.50 62.99 -22.29
N VAL A 3 28.77 62.25 -23.12
CA VAL A 3 27.77 61.26 -22.69
C VAL A 3 28.47 59.90 -22.68
N ALA A 4 28.64 59.33 -21.48
CA ALA A 4 29.18 57.98 -21.31
C ALA A 4 28.02 56.97 -21.36
N LEU A 5 28.00 56.13 -22.41
CA LEU A 5 27.12 54.96 -22.50
C LEU A 5 27.73 53.80 -21.69
N ALA A 6 27.09 53.44 -20.58
CA ALA A 6 27.41 52.23 -19.82
C ALA A 6 26.73 51.01 -20.47
N PHE A 7 27.53 50.15 -21.11
CA PHE A 7 27.08 48.82 -21.53
C PHE A 7 27.01 47.90 -20.31
N VAL A 8 25.79 47.61 -19.84
CA VAL A 8 25.55 46.53 -18.87
C VAL A 8 25.58 45.22 -19.64
N ALA A 9 26.70 44.51 -19.57
CA ALA A 9 26.81 43.15 -20.06
C ALA A 9 25.93 42.22 -19.21
N PHE A 10 24.75 41.85 -19.72
CA PHE A 10 23.93 40.77 -19.16
C PHE A 10 24.63 39.43 -19.45
N CYS A 11 25.46 38.98 -18.51
CA CYS A 11 25.93 37.61 -18.49
C CYS A 11 24.75 36.69 -18.18
N HIS A 12 24.05 36.20 -19.21
CA HIS A 12 23.16 35.04 -19.09
C HIS A 12 23.99 33.86 -18.61
N HIS A 13 24.01 33.64 -17.30
CA HIS A 13 24.36 32.34 -16.74
C HIS A 13 23.29 31.37 -17.23
N ALA A 14 23.60 30.67 -18.31
CA ALA A 14 22.91 29.45 -18.66
C ALA A 14 23.15 28.47 -17.51
N SER A 15 22.28 28.51 -16.50
CA SER A 15 22.22 27.50 -15.47
C SER A 15 21.87 26.20 -16.18
N TYR A 16 22.89 25.43 -16.53
CA TYR A 16 22.75 24.04 -16.89
C TYR A 16 22.07 23.37 -15.70
N SER A 17 20.75 23.19 -15.77
CA SER A 17 20.02 22.43 -14.77
C SER A 17 20.56 21.01 -14.89
N GLN A 18 21.41 20.61 -13.94
CA GLN A 18 21.76 19.19 -13.82
C GLN A 18 20.44 18.44 -13.71
N GLU A 19 20.15 17.61 -14.72
CA GLU A 19 18.99 16.74 -14.70
C GLU A 19 19.09 15.89 -13.43
N ARG A 20 18.20 16.16 -12.47
CA ARG A 20 18.15 15.40 -11.23
C ARG A 20 17.77 13.97 -11.60
N ARG A 21 18.65 13.02 -11.28
CA ARG A 21 18.32 11.60 -11.39
C ARG A 21 17.13 11.28 -10.47
N PRO A 22 16.07 10.60 -10.95
CA PRO A 22 14.95 10.20 -10.10
C PRO A 22 15.40 9.33 -8.93
N SER A 23 14.79 9.51 -7.76
CA SER A 23 14.99 8.66 -6.58
C SER A 23 14.50 7.23 -6.83
N PHE A 24 14.79 6.29 -5.93
CA PHE A 24 14.28 4.92 -6.09
C PHE A 24 12.74 4.93 -6.05
N GLY A 25 12.15 5.64 -5.09
CA GLY A 25 10.69 5.78 -4.99
C GLY A 25 10.04 6.43 -6.23
N GLU A 26 10.70 7.44 -6.82
CA GLU A 26 10.23 8.07 -8.07
C GLU A 26 10.19 7.05 -9.21
N ARG A 27 11.25 6.23 -9.38
CA ARG A 27 11.30 5.19 -10.41
C ARG A 27 10.26 4.09 -10.21
N GLN A 28 10.03 3.64 -8.96
CA GLN A 28 9.01 2.63 -8.69
C GLN A 28 7.61 3.13 -9.02
N LEU A 29 7.29 4.37 -8.65
CA LEU A 29 6.01 4.97 -8.98
C LEU A 29 5.84 5.22 -10.49
N GLU A 30 6.90 5.67 -11.18
CA GLU A 30 6.87 5.85 -12.64
C GLU A 30 6.58 4.52 -13.35
N GLN A 31 7.30 3.45 -12.97
CA GLN A 31 7.06 2.11 -13.52
C GLN A 31 5.63 1.63 -13.25
N LEU A 32 5.10 1.84 -12.04
CA LEU A 32 3.72 1.52 -11.70
C LEU A 32 2.73 2.26 -12.60
N ILE A 33 2.91 3.57 -12.82
CA ILE A 33 2.02 4.37 -13.68
C ILE A 33 2.10 3.95 -15.16
N ASP A 34 3.28 3.56 -15.62
CA ASP A 34 3.47 3.02 -16.97
C ASP A 34 2.78 1.67 -17.13
N ASP A 35 2.89 0.79 -16.13
CA ASP A 35 2.24 -0.51 -16.10
C ASP A 35 0.73 -0.44 -15.79
N ARG A 36 0.24 0.68 -15.26
CA ARG A 36 -1.18 0.96 -14.94
C ARG A 36 -1.61 2.32 -15.52
N PRO A 37 -1.75 2.45 -16.86
CA PRO A 37 -2.01 3.73 -17.50
C PRO A 37 -3.25 4.48 -17.00
N SER A 38 -4.26 3.79 -16.48
CA SER A 38 -5.45 4.43 -15.89
C SER A 38 -5.13 5.33 -14.68
N MET A 39 -3.98 5.11 -14.02
CA MET A 39 -3.51 5.94 -12.89
C MET A 39 -2.80 7.23 -13.34
N ARG A 40 -2.45 7.34 -14.63
CA ARG A 40 -1.76 8.49 -15.20
C ARG A 40 -2.61 9.74 -15.08
N ASN A 41 -2.00 10.84 -14.66
CA ASN A 41 -2.62 12.16 -14.49
C ASN A 41 -3.80 12.23 -13.48
N VAL A 42 -4.08 11.16 -12.75
CA VAL A 42 -5.10 11.17 -11.68
C VAL A 42 -4.64 12.04 -10.50
N ILE A 43 -3.40 11.81 -10.05
CA ILE A 43 -2.76 12.59 -8.99
C ILE A 43 -1.67 13.48 -9.61
N PRO A 44 -1.82 14.82 -9.55
CA PRO A 44 -0.82 15.74 -10.10
C PRO A 44 0.57 15.55 -9.49
N VAL A 45 1.60 15.90 -10.26
CA VAL A 45 2.97 15.98 -9.74
C VAL A 45 3.02 17.00 -8.60
N GLY A 46 3.68 16.65 -7.50
CA GLY A 46 3.77 17.48 -6.29
C GLY A 46 2.57 17.39 -5.35
N HIS A 47 1.50 16.67 -5.70
CA HIS A 47 0.39 16.44 -4.78
C HIS A 47 0.84 15.61 -3.56
N PRO A 48 0.34 15.88 -2.33
CA PRO A 48 0.76 15.19 -1.11
C PRO A 48 0.69 13.66 -1.21
N ILE A 49 -0.39 13.10 -1.77
CA ILE A 49 -0.53 11.65 -2.00
C ILE A 49 0.66 11.10 -2.79
N ARG A 50 1.05 11.77 -3.88
CA ARG A 50 2.14 11.31 -4.75
C ARG A 50 3.49 11.36 -4.04
N LEU A 51 3.74 12.46 -3.33
CA LEU A 51 4.98 12.62 -2.56
C LEU A 51 5.09 11.57 -1.45
N TRP A 52 4.00 11.31 -0.74
CA TRP A 52 3.91 10.28 0.28
C TRP A 52 4.15 8.88 -0.29
N VAL A 53 3.53 8.53 -1.42
CA VAL A 53 3.75 7.23 -2.08
C VAL A 53 5.20 7.03 -2.50
N VAL A 54 5.83 8.06 -3.08
CA VAL A 54 7.27 8.03 -3.42
C VAL A 54 8.12 7.77 -2.18
N GLU A 55 7.83 8.44 -1.06
CA GLU A 55 8.54 8.23 0.19
C GLU A 55 8.37 6.79 0.71
N LYS A 56 7.16 6.24 0.63
CA LYS A 56 6.89 4.86 1.07
C LYS A 56 7.56 3.80 0.21
N PHE A 57 7.71 4.00 -1.10
CA PHE A 57 8.56 3.13 -1.90
C PHE A 57 10.04 3.20 -1.47
N GLU A 58 10.54 4.40 -1.15
CA GLU A 58 11.95 4.60 -0.74
C GLU A 58 12.28 4.01 0.64
N ARG A 59 11.34 4.10 1.60
CA ARG A 59 11.61 3.83 3.02
C ARG A 59 10.81 2.68 3.64
N GLY A 60 9.68 2.29 3.04
CA GLY A 60 8.77 1.26 3.54
C GLY A 60 8.44 1.34 5.03
N ALA A 61 8.10 0.19 5.62
CA ALA A 61 7.64 0.03 7.00
C ALA A 61 8.75 0.05 8.06
N LEU A 62 9.99 -0.26 7.69
CA LEU A 62 11.12 -0.47 8.63
C LEU A 62 12.46 0.01 8.07
N GLY A 63 12.44 0.93 7.10
CA GLY A 63 13.63 1.33 6.35
C GLY A 63 13.91 0.44 5.13
N ASP A 64 13.17 -0.66 4.98
CA ASP A 64 13.23 -1.51 3.79
C ASP A 64 12.49 -0.88 2.62
N ARG A 65 13.10 -0.94 1.43
CA ARG A 65 12.46 -0.49 0.19
C ARG A 65 11.31 -1.41 -0.20
N VAL A 66 10.22 -0.81 -0.69
CA VAL A 66 9.13 -1.55 -1.34
C VAL A 66 9.35 -1.50 -2.84
N TYR A 67 9.20 -2.63 -3.50
CA TYR A 67 9.34 -2.73 -4.96
C TYR A 67 7.97 -2.84 -5.61
N TRP A 68 7.80 -2.17 -6.74
CA TRP A 68 6.67 -2.41 -7.61
C TRP A 68 6.85 -3.76 -8.33
N ASP A 69 5.80 -4.58 -8.32
CA ASP A 69 5.73 -5.80 -9.13
C ASP A 69 4.56 -5.69 -10.13
N HIS A 70 4.90 -5.81 -11.40
CA HIS A 70 3.94 -5.68 -12.49
C HIS A 70 2.89 -6.79 -12.54
N HIS A 71 3.11 -7.96 -11.93
CA HIS A 71 2.19 -9.11 -11.96
C HIS A 71 0.79 -8.77 -11.40
N GLU A 72 -0.21 -9.52 -11.86
CA GLU A 72 -1.59 -9.36 -11.36
C GLU A 72 -1.70 -9.91 -9.93
N PRO A 73 -2.23 -9.12 -8.97
CA PRO A 73 -2.52 -9.62 -7.63
C PRO A 73 -3.66 -10.64 -7.62
N ILE A 74 -3.74 -11.47 -6.57
CA ILE A 74 -4.85 -12.42 -6.38
C ILE A 74 -6.18 -11.67 -6.14
N HIS A 75 -6.09 -10.52 -5.48
CA HIS A 75 -7.21 -9.61 -5.21
C HIS A 75 -6.97 -8.27 -5.94
N GLY A 76 -7.77 -7.23 -5.68
CA GLY A 76 -7.57 -5.92 -6.34
C GLY A 76 -6.18 -5.29 -6.09
N ALA A 77 -5.57 -5.59 -4.96
CA ALA A 77 -4.22 -5.19 -4.61
C ALA A 77 -3.61 -6.19 -3.61
N GLU A 78 -2.27 -6.21 -3.55
CA GLU A 78 -1.54 -7.11 -2.66
C GLU A 78 -0.17 -6.51 -2.33
N HIS A 79 0.24 -6.60 -1.06
CA HIS A 79 1.64 -6.57 -0.70
C HIS A 79 2.09 -7.99 -0.35
N VAL A 80 3.27 -8.38 -0.84
CA VAL A 80 3.87 -9.67 -0.53
C VAL A 80 5.08 -9.42 0.36
N ASP A 81 5.03 -9.97 1.57
CA ASP A 81 6.12 -9.95 2.55
C ASP A 81 7.26 -10.92 2.14
N ALA A 82 7.88 -10.63 0.99
CA ALA A 82 9.08 -11.30 0.48
C ALA A 82 10.36 -10.52 0.83
N THR A 83 11.52 -11.04 0.44
CA THR A 83 12.79 -10.31 0.51
C THR A 83 13.37 -10.17 -0.91
N PRO A 84 13.19 -9.01 -1.58
CA PRO A 84 12.57 -7.78 -1.08
C PRO A 84 11.03 -7.84 -1.05
N SER A 85 10.39 -6.97 -0.25
CA SER A 85 8.93 -6.81 -0.24
C SER A 85 8.46 -6.18 -1.53
N VAL A 86 7.36 -6.69 -2.08
CA VAL A 86 6.78 -6.20 -3.33
C VAL A 86 5.33 -5.80 -3.15
N LEU A 87 4.88 -4.87 -3.98
CA LEU A 87 3.50 -4.39 -4.03
C LEU A 87 2.95 -4.52 -5.44
N ARG A 88 1.69 -4.97 -5.54
CA ARG A 88 0.94 -5.20 -6.77
C ARG A 88 -0.41 -4.51 -6.70
N ILE A 89 -0.83 -3.94 -7.81
CA ILE A 89 -2.16 -3.33 -8.01
C ILE A 89 -2.76 -3.94 -9.26
N THR A 90 -4.07 -4.20 -9.25
CA THR A 90 -4.77 -4.85 -10.37
C THR A 90 -4.64 -4.10 -11.70
N ARG A 91 -4.61 -4.83 -12.81
CA ARG A 91 -4.75 -4.30 -14.19
C ARG A 91 -6.20 -4.20 -14.64
N ASP A 92 -7.15 -4.67 -13.83
CA ASP A 92 -8.57 -4.68 -14.15
C ASP A 92 -9.03 -3.30 -14.67
N GLN A 93 -9.64 -3.30 -15.84
CA GLN A 93 -10.10 -2.08 -16.51
C GLN A 93 -11.36 -1.51 -15.88
N ASP A 94 -12.11 -2.34 -15.15
CA ASP A 94 -13.33 -1.92 -14.44
C ASP A 94 -12.99 -1.15 -13.16
N VAL A 95 -11.75 -1.27 -12.65
CA VAL A 95 -11.26 -0.48 -11.51
C VAL A 95 -10.68 0.84 -11.99
N THR A 96 -11.21 1.94 -11.49
CA THR A 96 -10.78 3.28 -11.92
C THR A 96 -9.34 3.59 -11.51
N GLY A 97 -8.71 4.56 -12.18
CA GLY A 97 -7.39 5.04 -11.77
C GLY A 97 -7.36 5.56 -10.33
N ARG A 98 -8.45 6.18 -9.86
CA ARG A 98 -8.57 6.70 -8.49
C ARG A 98 -8.70 5.58 -7.47
N ASP A 99 -9.50 4.56 -7.77
CA ASP A 99 -9.60 3.37 -6.91
C ASP A 99 -8.26 2.65 -6.82
N LYS A 100 -7.50 2.55 -7.93
CA LYS A 100 -6.13 2.01 -7.90
C LYS A 100 -5.17 2.85 -7.04
N TRP A 101 -5.28 4.19 -7.05
CA TRP A 101 -4.53 5.05 -6.13
C TRP A 101 -4.96 4.84 -4.67
N ALA A 102 -6.26 4.66 -4.41
CA ALA A 102 -6.78 4.36 -3.09
C ALA A 102 -6.24 3.03 -2.55
N MET A 103 -6.28 1.98 -3.39
CA MET A 103 -5.72 0.67 -3.10
C MET A 103 -4.21 0.75 -2.81
N LEU A 104 -3.45 1.50 -3.62
CA LEU A 104 -2.01 1.68 -3.42
C LEU A 104 -1.67 2.29 -2.06
N VAL A 105 -2.35 3.36 -1.67
CA VAL A 105 -2.14 3.98 -0.36
C VAL A 105 -2.53 3.03 0.76
N PHE A 106 -3.69 2.36 0.64
CA PHE A 106 -4.13 1.37 1.62
C PHE A 106 -3.09 0.27 1.81
N GLU A 107 -2.60 -0.36 0.74
CA GLU A 107 -1.59 -1.41 0.83
C GLU A 107 -0.26 -0.93 1.41
N LEU A 108 0.17 0.30 1.09
CA LEU A 108 1.38 0.87 1.67
C LEU A 108 1.23 1.13 3.18
N ILE A 109 0.06 1.59 3.63
CA ILE A 109 -0.26 1.71 5.07
C ILE A 109 -0.32 0.33 5.71
N ASN A 110 -0.96 -0.62 5.04
CA ASN A 110 -1.12 -2.00 5.50
C ASN A 110 0.23 -2.71 5.64
N PHE A 111 1.19 -2.39 4.77
CA PHE A 111 2.56 -2.88 4.83
C PHE A 111 3.32 -2.40 6.08
N GLU A 112 2.95 -1.26 6.67
CA GLU A 112 3.54 -0.78 7.93
C GLU A 112 3.31 -1.75 9.09
N ALA A 113 2.26 -2.56 9.02
CA ALA A 113 1.96 -3.61 9.99
C ALA A 113 2.79 -4.90 9.77
N SER A 114 3.62 -5.00 8.73
CA SER A 114 4.40 -6.21 8.40
C SER A 114 5.29 -6.71 9.56
N ALA A 115 5.84 -5.79 10.36
CA ALA A 115 6.61 -6.14 11.56
C ALA A 115 5.76 -6.92 12.58
N HIS A 116 4.54 -6.44 12.83
CA HIS A 116 3.58 -7.04 13.76
C HIS A 116 3.07 -8.36 13.22
N ARG A 117 2.75 -8.45 11.92
CA ARG A 117 2.36 -9.71 11.25
C ARG A 117 3.43 -10.78 11.41
N ARG A 118 4.68 -10.45 11.12
CA ARG A 118 5.80 -11.39 11.31
C ARG A 118 5.96 -11.82 12.77
N ASP A 119 5.61 -10.97 13.72
CA ASP A 119 5.61 -11.34 15.14
C ASP A 119 4.50 -12.34 15.48
N LEU A 120 3.28 -12.10 14.97
CA LEU A 120 2.16 -13.04 15.11
C LEU A 120 2.51 -14.40 14.48
N GLU A 121 3.11 -14.42 13.30
CA GLU A 121 3.54 -15.66 12.63
C GLU A 121 4.59 -16.42 13.46
N ARG A 122 5.57 -15.71 14.04
CA ARG A 122 6.56 -16.34 14.95
C ARG A 122 5.92 -16.92 16.19
N LYS A 123 4.97 -16.21 16.81
CA LYS A 123 4.20 -16.71 17.97
C LYS A 123 3.39 -17.95 17.60
N ALA A 124 2.75 -17.96 16.43
CA ALA A 124 2.00 -19.13 15.93
C ALA A 124 2.93 -20.34 15.71
N ILE A 125 4.08 -20.15 15.07
CA ILE A 125 5.11 -21.20 14.89
C ILE A 125 5.53 -21.81 16.24
N ARG A 126 5.71 -20.97 17.26
CA ARG A 126 6.10 -21.40 18.62
C ARG A 126 4.95 -21.90 19.48
N ASN A 127 3.72 -21.91 18.97
CA ASN A 127 2.51 -22.26 19.71
C ASN A 127 2.27 -21.36 20.95
N GLU A 128 2.66 -20.09 20.87
CA GLU A 128 2.49 -19.07 21.92
C GLU A 128 1.14 -18.35 21.84
N ILE A 129 0.44 -18.49 20.72
CA ILE A 129 -0.87 -17.87 20.43
C ILE A 129 -1.80 -18.92 19.83
N GLY A 130 -3.10 -18.88 20.16
CA GLY A 130 -4.09 -19.79 19.60
C GLY A 130 -4.54 -19.40 18.18
N ARG A 131 -5.09 -20.35 17.42
CA ARG A 131 -5.60 -20.14 16.05
C ARG A 131 -6.56 -18.97 15.92
N THR A 132 -7.56 -18.89 16.80
CA THR A 132 -8.56 -17.81 16.79
C THR A 132 -7.92 -16.48 17.16
N GLU A 133 -7.08 -16.44 18.19
CA GLU A 133 -6.39 -15.22 18.62
C GLU A 133 -5.48 -14.67 17.51
N PHE A 134 -4.73 -15.54 16.84
CA PHE A 134 -3.92 -15.21 15.66
C PHE A 134 -4.76 -14.55 14.55
N ALA A 135 -5.89 -15.16 14.20
CA ALA A 135 -6.78 -14.62 13.17
C ALA A 135 -7.35 -13.25 13.56
N MET A 136 -7.81 -13.10 14.81
CA MET A 136 -8.37 -11.85 15.32
C MET A 136 -7.32 -10.73 15.36
N ASP A 137 -6.08 -11.03 15.74
CA ASP A 137 -5.01 -10.03 15.76
C ASP A 137 -4.61 -9.58 14.35
N HIS A 138 -4.58 -10.48 13.37
CA HIS A 138 -4.39 -10.09 11.97
C HIS A 138 -5.51 -9.14 11.48
N MET A 139 -6.76 -9.43 11.83
CA MET A 139 -7.89 -8.57 11.46
C MET A 139 -7.84 -7.21 12.15
N ARG A 140 -7.34 -7.13 13.40
CA ARG A 140 -7.11 -5.83 14.07
C ARG A 140 -6.13 -4.97 13.30
N LEU A 141 -5.03 -5.56 12.80
CA LEU A 141 -4.06 -4.84 11.98
C LEU A 141 -4.68 -4.31 10.68
N GLU A 142 -5.56 -5.07 10.03
CA GLU A 142 -6.29 -4.60 8.84
C GLU A 142 -7.25 -3.44 9.16
N VAL A 143 -7.98 -3.52 10.27
CA VAL A 143 -8.88 -2.44 10.72
C VAL A 143 -8.10 -1.18 11.06
N ASP A 144 -6.92 -1.32 11.68
CA ASP A 144 -6.05 -0.20 11.96
C ASP A 144 -5.50 0.43 10.68
N ALA A 145 -5.15 -0.38 9.66
CA ALA A 145 -4.75 0.13 8.35
C ALA A 145 -5.90 0.85 7.62
N LEU A 146 -7.13 0.32 7.71
CA LEU A 146 -8.33 1.00 7.19
C LEU A 146 -8.53 2.36 7.86
N ARG A 147 -8.46 2.41 9.20
CA ARG A 147 -8.59 3.66 9.97
C ARG A 147 -7.55 4.69 9.57
N GLN A 148 -6.29 4.28 9.45
CA GLN A 148 -5.21 5.17 9.02
C GLN A 148 -5.41 5.67 7.59
N SER A 149 -5.88 4.81 6.68
CA SER A 149 -6.20 5.19 5.31
C SER A 149 -7.33 6.22 5.25
N GLN A 150 -8.37 6.05 6.07
CA GLN A 150 -9.47 7.03 6.16
C GLN A 150 -8.99 8.39 6.67
N VAL A 151 -8.11 8.40 7.67
CA VAL A 151 -7.50 9.65 8.18
C VAL A 151 -6.67 10.30 7.07
N PHE A 152 -5.79 9.54 6.41
CA PHE A 152 -4.95 10.03 5.33
C PHE A 152 -5.77 10.66 4.20
N PHE A 153 -6.84 10.01 3.75
CA PHE A 153 -7.67 10.51 2.66
C PHE A 153 -8.62 11.64 3.05
N ARG A 154 -8.92 11.80 4.35
CA ARG A 154 -9.61 12.99 4.85
C ARG A 154 -8.74 14.23 4.73
N ASP A 155 -7.45 14.09 5.00
CA ASP A 155 -6.48 15.19 4.92
C ASP A 155 -6.00 15.42 3.48
N HIS A 156 -6.01 14.37 2.66
CA HIS A 156 -5.52 14.38 1.28
C HIS A 156 -6.52 13.68 0.34
N PRO A 157 -7.67 14.29 0.05
CA PRO A 157 -8.69 13.66 -0.80
C PRO A 157 -8.19 13.48 -2.25
N ILE A 158 -8.62 12.39 -2.90
CA ILE A 158 -8.29 12.15 -4.32
C ILE A 158 -9.04 13.15 -5.21
N PRO A 159 -8.36 13.99 -6.02
CA PRO A 159 -9.02 15.01 -6.83
C PRO A 159 -10.02 14.45 -7.85
N GLY A 160 -11.24 15.00 -7.84
CA GLY A 160 -12.29 14.65 -8.79
C GLY A 160 -12.89 13.25 -8.60
N SER A 161 -12.69 12.62 -7.44
CA SER A 161 -13.33 11.34 -7.13
C SER A 161 -14.85 11.50 -6.99
N MET A 162 -15.62 10.52 -7.46
CA MET A 162 -17.09 10.51 -7.42
C MET A 162 -17.62 9.19 -6.85
N PRO A 163 -18.58 9.20 -5.88
CA PRO A 163 -19.10 7.97 -5.27
C PRO A 163 -19.68 6.94 -6.24
N ALA A 164 -20.28 7.40 -7.33
CA ALA A 164 -20.89 6.53 -8.33
C ALA A 164 -19.88 5.81 -9.24
N ILE A 165 -18.61 6.21 -9.22
CA ILE A 165 -17.57 5.74 -10.14
C ILE A 165 -16.40 5.13 -9.37
N ASP A 166 -15.92 5.79 -8.32
CA ASP A 166 -14.75 5.38 -7.52
C ASP A 166 -15.21 4.63 -6.26
N SER A 167 -15.86 3.49 -6.51
CA SER A 167 -16.59 2.74 -5.48
C SER A 167 -15.68 2.21 -4.36
N PHE A 168 -14.46 1.78 -4.69
CA PHE A 168 -13.53 1.30 -3.66
C PHE A 168 -13.12 2.44 -2.73
N TYR A 169 -12.74 3.60 -3.29
CA TYR A 169 -12.34 4.76 -2.50
C TYR A 169 -13.43 5.20 -1.53
N PHE A 170 -14.68 5.33 -2.01
CA PHE A 170 -15.79 5.72 -1.13
C PHE A 170 -16.24 4.60 -0.18
N SER A 171 -16.13 3.34 -0.57
CA SER A 171 -16.32 2.21 0.35
C SER A 171 -15.30 2.28 1.48
N LEU A 172 -14.01 2.47 1.16
CA LEU A 172 -12.94 2.60 2.14
C LEU A 172 -13.20 3.75 3.12
N LEU A 173 -13.67 4.90 2.63
CA LEU A 173 -14.03 6.04 3.48
C LEU A 173 -15.27 5.81 4.34
N GLY A 174 -16.23 5.00 3.86
CA GLY A 174 -17.49 4.72 4.53
C GLY A 174 -17.47 3.50 5.46
N THR A 175 -16.45 2.64 5.37
CA THR A 175 -16.34 1.45 6.22
C THR A 175 -16.24 1.83 7.69
N ASN A 176 -17.02 1.17 8.55
CA ASN A 176 -16.91 1.35 9.99
C ASN A 176 -15.61 0.70 10.51
N THR A 177 -14.73 1.50 11.13
CA THR A 177 -13.43 1.06 11.64
C THR A 177 -13.43 0.67 13.12
N GLU A 178 -14.62 0.58 13.73
CA GLU A 178 -14.79 -0.09 15.02
C GLU A 178 -14.67 -1.59 14.82
N PHE A 179 -13.75 -2.23 15.54
CA PHE A 179 -13.41 -3.64 15.31
C PHE A 179 -14.63 -4.57 15.43
N GLY A 180 -15.51 -4.34 16.40
CA GLY A 180 -16.75 -5.12 16.55
C GLY A 180 -17.70 -4.96 15.36
N ALA A 181 -17.85 -3.74 14.83
CA ALA A 181 -18.69 -3.50 13.66
C ALA A 181 -18.09 -4.12 12.39
N TYR A 182 -16.77 -4.09 12.26
CA TYR A 182 -16.04 -4.75 11.18
C TYR A 182 -16.25 -6.28 11.20
N LEU A 183 -16.18 -6.91 12.38
CA LEU A 183 -16.47 -8.33 12.55
C LEU A 183 -17.91 -8.67 12.13
N SER A 184 -18.89 -7.94 12.64
CA SER A 184 -20.30 -8.16 12.26
C SER A 184 -20.54 -7.96 10.77
N PHE A 185 -19.85 -7.00 10.15
CA PHE A 185 -19.89 -6.81 8.71
C PHE A 185 -19.33 -8.03 7.95
N LEU A 186 -18.18 -8.56 8.37
CA LEU A 186 -17.61 -9.75 7.74
C LEU A 186 -18.51 -10.97 7.90
N GLU A 187 -19.01 -11.23 9.10
CA GLU A 187 -19.96 -12.33 9.37
C GLU A 187 -21.20 -12.25 8.48
N SER A 188 -21.69 -11.04 8.18
CA SER A 188 -22.81 -10.84 7.24
C SER A 188 -22.46 -11.16 5.78
N ARG A 189 -21.18 -11.10 5.39
CA ARG A 189 -20.66 -11.37 4.04
C ARG A 189 -20.10 -12.78 3.87
N GLU A 190 -19.78 -13.48 4.96
CA GLU A 190 -19.21 -14.85 4.92
C GLU A 190 -20.09 -15.85 4.16
N ALA A 191 -21.36 -15.52 3.90
CA ALA A 191 -22.22 -16.31 3.03
C ALA A 191 -21.73 -16.40 1.57
N HIS A 192 -20.81 -15.54 1.08
CA HIS A 192 -20.65 -15.34 -0.36
C HIS A 192 -19.26 -15.51 -1.01
N GLU A 193 -18.09 -15.48 -0.34
CA GLU A 193 -16.84 -16.02 -0.95
C GLU A 193 -15.56 -15.91 -0.09
N TYR A 194 -15.44 -14.90 0.78
CA TYR A 194 -14.21 -14.63 1.54
C TYR A 194 -14.48 -14.44 3.03
N SER A 195 -13.85 -15.26 3.87
CA SER A 195 -13.85 -15.15 5.34
C SER A 195 -12.42 -14.88 5.81
N PRO A 196 -12.09 -13.67 6.28
CA PRO A 196 -10.78 -13.37 6.86
C PRO A 196 -10.43 -14.29 8.03
N LEU A 197 -11.42 -14.65 8.86
CA LEU A 197 -11.24 -15.61 9.95
C LEU A 197 -10.80 -16.99 9.45
N LYS A 198 -11.45 -17.48 8.38
CA LYS A 198 -11.07 -18.73 7.75
C LYS A 198 -9.66 -18.62 7.13
N TYR A 199 -9.40 -17.56 6.37
CA TYR A 199 -8.12 -17.32 5.71
C TYR A 199 -6.94 -17.30 6.69
N PHE A 200 -7.02 -16.46 7.74
CA PHE A 200 -5.95 -16.39 8.75
C PHE A 200 -5.88 -17.66 9.61
N GLY A 201 -7.02 -18.34 9.80
CA GLY A 201 -7.04 -19.65 10.44
C GLY A 201 -6.28 -20.72 9.64
N GLU A 202 -6.49 -20.80 8.33
CA GLU A 202 -5.77 -21.72 7.43
C GLU A 202 -4.28 -21.35 7.34
N ARG A 203 -3.95 -20.06 7.40
CA ARG A 203 -2.55 -19.60 7.52
C ARG A 203 -1.89 -20.09 8.81
N TYR A 204 -2.57 -19.98 9.95
CA TYR A 204 -2.10 -20.52 11.23
C TYR A 204 -1.84 -22.03 11.12
N ASP A 205 -2.80 -22.78 10.59
CA ASP A 205 -2.71 -24.24 10.43
C ASP A 205 -1.51 -24.63 9.54
N SER A 206 -1.28 -23.86 8.47
CA SER A 206 -0.12 -24.03 7.58
C SER A 206 1.22 -23.81 8.29
N LEU A 207 1.35 -22.74 9.09
CA LEU A 207 2.57 -22.45 9.85
C LEU A 207 2.88 -23.56 10.89
N ARG A 208 1.84 -24.10 11.53
CA ARG A 208 1.97 -25.21 12.49
C ARG A 208 2.44 -26.49 11.81
N SER A 209 1.78 -26.89 10.72
CA SER A 209 2.12 -28.13 10.00
C SER A 209 3.56 -28.16 9.48
N TRP A 210 4.09 -27.03 9.00
CA TRP A 210 5.47 -26.92 8.55
C TRP A 210 6.47 -27.11 9.69
N THR A 211 6.17 -26.56 10.86
CA THR A 211 7.02 -26.67 12.07
C THR A 211 7.08 -28.11 12.58
N ASP A 212 5.94 -28.80 12.59
CA ASP A 212 5.84 -30.20 13.01
C ASP A 212 6.60 -31.12 12.02
N TYR A 213 6.51 -30.83 10.72
CA TYR A 213 7.29 -31.54 9.69
C TYR A 213 8.80 -31.40 9.91
N GLN A 214 9.31 -30.18 10.10
CA GLN A 214 10.75 -29.95 10.33
C GLN A 214 11.26 -30.64 11.60
N SER A 215 10.44 -30.67 12.64
CA SER A 215 10.76 -31.32 13.92
C SER A 215 10.88 -32.85 13.79
N ASN A 216 10.10 -33.46 12.88
CA ASN A 216 10.13 -34.89 12.63
C ASN A 216 11.29 -35.33 11.71
N VAL A 217 11.69 -34.51 10.75
CA VAL A 217 12.82 -34.80 9.84
C VAL A 217 14.17 -34.70 10.56
N SER A 218 14.25 -33.95 11.65
CA SER A 218 15.49 -33.70 12.38
C SER A 218 15.78 -34.69 13.51
N ARG A 219 14.95 -35.74 13.67
CA ARG A 219 15.11 -36.81 14.67
C ARG A 219 15.59 -38.09 14.01
#